data_AF-A0A851SHR8-F1
#
_entry.id   AF-A0A851SHR8-F1
#
_cell.length_a   1.000
_cell.length_b   1.000
_cell.length_c   1.000
_cell.angle_alpha   90.00
_cell.angle_beta   90.00
_cell.angle_gamma   90.00
#
_symmetry.space_group_name_H-M   'P 1'
#
loop_
_entity.id
_entity.type
_entity.pdbx_description
1 polymer ?
#
loop_
_entity_poly.entity_id
_entity_poly.type
_entity_poly.pdbx_seq_one_letter_code
_entity_poly.pdbx_strand_id
1 'polypeptide(L)'
;SGEAAGLALGLVMLGSKNAQAIEDMVGYAQETQHEKILRGLAVGIALVMYGRMEEADALIESLCRDKDPILRRSGMYTVAMAYCGSGNNKAIRRLLHVAVSDVNDDVRRAAVESLGFILFR
;
A
#
# COMPACT_ATOMS: atom_id res chain seq x y z
N SER A 1 -20.73 -0.56 2.28
CA SER A 1 -20.46 -1.49 3.40
C SER A 1 -19.10 -2.16 3.28
N GLY A 2 -18.76 -2.82 2.16
CA GLY A 2 -17.46 -3.52 2.02
C GLY A 2 -16.21 -2.64 2.09
N GLU A 3 -16.25 -1.40 1.58
CA GLU A 3 -15.14 -0.44 1.69
C GLU A 3 -14.76 -0.12 3.14
N ALA A 4 -15.76 0.15 3.99
CA ALA A 4 -15.56 0.42 5.40
C ALA A 4 -15.02 -0.80 6.16
N ALA A 5 -15.42 -2.01 5.76
CA ALA A 5 -14.91 -3.25 6.35
C ALA A 5 -13.42 -3.46 6.04
N GLY A 6 -12.98 -3.20 4.79
CA GLY A 6 -11.57 -3.30 4.42
C GLY A 6 -10.68 -2.32 5.19
N LEU A 7 -11.15 -1.08 5.36
CA LEU A 7 -10.48 -0.08 6.21
C LEU A 7 -10.45 -0.50 7.69
N ALA A 8 -11.57 -0.96 8.23
CA ALA A 8 -11.66 -1.40 9.61
C ALA A 8 -10.71 -2.57 9.91
N LEU A 9 -10.59 -3.53 8.98
CA LEU A 9 -9.67 -4.65 9.11
C LEU A 9 -8.22 -4.17 9.23
N GLY A 10 -7.79 -3.24 8.38
CA GLY A 10 -6.45 -2.65 8.46
C GLY A 10 -6.20 -1.85 9.73
N LEU A 11 -7.21 -1.14 10.25
CA LEU A 11 -7.10 -0.39 11.51
C LEU A 11 -6.99 -1.32 12.73
N VAL A 12 -7.78 -2.39 12.78
CA VAL A 12 -7.69 -3.38 13.87
C VAL A 12 -6.35 -4.11 13.84
N MET A 13 -5.82 -4.37 12.65
CA MET A 13 -4.57 -5.09 12.42
C MET A 13 -3.36 -4.17 12.20
N LEU A 14 -3.47 -2.90 12.57
CA LEU A 14 -2.45 -1.87 12.34
C LEU A 14 -1.08 -2.30 12.86
N GLY A 15 -0.09 -2.31 11.96
CA GLY A 15 1.28 -2.70 12.29
C GLY A 15 1.43 -4.12 12.81
N SER A 16 0.42 -4.99 12.76
CA SER A 16 0.51 -6.35 13.32
C SER A 16 1.37 -7.30 12.50
N LYS A 17 1.56 -7.02 11.19
CA LYS A 17 2.19 -7.94 10.22
C LYS A 17 1.54 -9.33 10.21
N ASN A 18 0.23 -9.41 10.47
CA ASN A 18 -0.49 -10.67 10.44
C ASN A 18 -0.54 -11.20 8.99
N ALA A 19 0.24 -12.24 8.71
CA ALA A 19 0.38 -12.81 7.37
C ALA A 19 -0.94 -13.32 6.80
N GLN A 20 -1.79 -13.94 7.64
CA GLN A 20 -3.09 -14.44 7.23
C GLN A 20 -4.02 -13.28 6.82
N ALA A 21 -4.05 -12.21 7.61
CA ALA A 21 -4.86 -11.04 7.27
C ALA A 21 -4.38 -10.38 5.96
N ILE A 22 -3.06 -10.33 5.72
CA ILE A 22 -2.50 -9.80 4.48
C ILE A 22 -2.88 -10.67 3.29
N GLU A 23 -2.72 -11.99 3.40
CA GLU A 23 -3.04 -12.95 2.34
C GLU A 23 -4.52 -12.92 1.98
N ASP A 24 -5.40 -12.94 2.99
CA ASP A 24 -6.85 -12.86 2.81
C ASP A 24 -7.26 -11.54 2.13
N MET A 25 -6.69 -10.40 2.58
CA MET A 25 -6.99 -9.09 1.99
C MET A 25 -6.48 -8.97 0.55
N VAL A 26 -5.27 -9.44 0.26
CA VAL A 26 -4.68 -9.37 -1.08
C VAL A 26 -5.42 -10.29 -2.04
N GLY A 27 -5.72 -11.53 -1.62
CA GLY A 27 -6.48 -12.48 -2.43
C GLY A 27 -7.86 -11.93 -2.77
N TYR A 28 -8.59 -11.44 -1.76
CA TYR A 28 -9.91 -10.87 -1.98
C TYR A 28 -9.88 -9.58 -2.82
N ALA A 29 -8.83 -8.77 -2.68
CA ALA A 29 -8.62 -7.59 -3.50
C ALA A 29 -8.39 -7.93 -4.99
N GLN A 30 -7.71 -9.03 -5.31
CA GLN A 30 -7.50 -9.47 -6.69
C GLN A 30 -8.74 -10.10 -7.34
N GLU A 31 -9.63 -10.69 -6.54
CA GLU A 31 -10.85 -11.35 -7.04
C GLU A 31 -12.02 -10.38 -7.23
N THR A 32 -12.10 -9.34 -6.41
CA THR A 32 -13.27 -8.46 -6.38
C THR A 32 -13.34 -7.52 -7.59
N GLN A 33 -14.52 -7.42 -8.20
CA GLN A 33 -14.82 -6.46 -9.28
C GLN A 33 -15.37 -5.13 -8.72
N HIS A 34 -15.52 -5.02 -7.39
CA HIS A 34 -16.09 -3.83 -6.76
C HIS A 34 -15.00 -2.85 -6.36
N GLU A 35 -14.82 -1.83 -7.19
CA GLU A 35 -13.80 -0.79 -7.02
C GLU A 35 -13.79 -0.17 -5.61
N LYS A 36 -14.97 0.08 -5.02
CA LYS A 36 -15.10 0.63 -3.66
C LYS A 36 -14.49 -0.30 -2.60
N ILE A 37 -14.72 -1.61 -2.73
CA ILE A 37 -14.18 -2.61 -1.80
C ILE A 37 -12.66 -2.69 -1.95
N LEU A 38 -12.19 -2.73 -3.21
CA LEU A 38 -10.76 -2.76 -3.54
C LEU A 38 -10.01 -1.54 -2.97
N ARG A 39 -10.58 -0.33 -3.06
CA ARG A 39 -9.99 0.88 -2.45
C ARG A 39 -9.89 0.78 -0.92
N GLY A 40 -10.92 0.26 -0.26
CA GLY A 40 -10.90 0.06 1.19
C GLY A 40 -9.83 -0.95 1.63
N LEU A 41 -9.72 -2.07 0.90
CA LEU A 41 -8.71 -3.10 1.14
C LEU A 41 -7.29 -2.61 0.84
N ALA A 42 -7.11 -1.82 -0.23
CA ALA A 42 -5.81 -1.24 -0.58
C ALA A 42 -5.22 -0.43 0.59
N VAL A 43 -6.03 0.44 1.20
CA VAL A 43 -5.60 1.19 2.38
C VAL A 43 -5.43 0.25 3.59
N GLY A 44 -6.32 -0.72 3.77
CA GLY A 44 -6.24 -1.69 4.84
C GLY A 44 -4.93 -2.48 4.86
N ILE A 45 -4.49 -2.97 3.68
CA ILE A 45 -3.22 -3.70 3.50
C ILE A 45 -2.03 -2.83 3.90
N ALA A 46 -2.01 -1.56 3.49
CA ALA A 46 -0.95 -0.61 3.85
C ALA A 46 -0.85 -0.39 5.36
N LEU A 47 -1.98 -0.30 6.06
CA LEU A 47 -2.04 -0.11 7.52
C LEU A 47 -1.46 -1.31 8.29
N VAL A 48 -1.70 -2.54 7.83
CA VAL A 48 -1.15 -3.73 8.51
C VAL A 48 0.38 -3.75 8.50
N MET A 49 1.01 -3.13 7.50
CA MET A 49 2.46 -3.03 7.35
C MET A 49 3.09 -1.80 8.02
N TYR A 50 2.33 -1.03 8.80
CA TYR A 50 2.84 0.17 9.46
C TYR A 50 4.09 -0.13 10.32
N GLY A 51 5.18 0.58 10.06
CA GLY A 51 6.44 0.47 10.80
C GLY A 51 7.25 -0.81 10.57
N ARG A 52 6.89 -1.64 9.57
CA ARG A 52 7.55 -2.93 9.30
C ARG A 52 8.78 -2.86 8.38
N MET A 53 9.06 -1.69 7.79
CA MET A 53 10.25 -1.44 6.96
C MET A 53 10.50 -2.53 5.91
N GLU A 54 11.69 -3.14 5.89
CA GLU A 54 12.13 -4.12 4.88
C GLU A 54 11.24 -5.37 4.81
N GLU A 55 10.55 -5.70 5.90
CA GLU A 55 9.64 -6.85 5.92
C GLU A 55 8.44 -6.68 4.98
N ALA A 56 8.11 -5.43 4.62
CA ALA A 56 7.04 -5.12 3.68
C ALA A 56 7.50 -5.19 2.21
N ASP A 57 8.80 -5.31 1.92
CA ASP A 57 9.34 -5.17 0.57
C ASP A 57 8.77 -6.20 -0.41
N ALA A 58 8.61 -7.45 0.03
CA ALA A 58 8.05 -8.52 -0.81
C ALA A 58 6.59 -8.23 -1.20
N LEU A 59 5.78 -7.75 -0.26
CA LEU A 59 4.40 -7.36 -0.52
C LEU A 59 4.33 -6.15 -1.45
N ILE A 60 5.17 -5.13 -1.21
CA ILE A 60 5.26 -3.94 -2.06
C ILE A 60 5.57 -4.33 -3.50
N GLU A 61 6.54 -5.23 -3.71
CA GLU A 61 6.91 -5.67 -5.07
C GLU A 61 5.79 -6.44 -5.77
N SER A 62 5.05 -7.28 -5.03
CA SER A 62 3.87 -7.97 -5.56
C SER A 62 2.81 -6.96 -6.00
N LEU A 63 2.45 -6.01 -5.13
CA LEU A 63 1.41 -5.01 -5.41
C LEU A 63 1.79 -4.09 -6.58
N CYS A 64 3.07 -3.69 -6.70
CA CYS A 64 3.53 -2.83 -7.79
C CYS A 64 3.48 -3.51 -9.17
N ARG A 65 3.50 -4.85 -9.22
CA ARG A 65 3.45 -5.62 -10.47
C ARG A 65 2.04 -5.95 -10.92
N ASP A 66 1.03 -5.61 -10.12
CA ASP A 66 -0.35 -5.94 -10.44
C ASP A 66 -0.84 -5.13 -11.66
N LYS A 67 -1.76 -5.73 -12.42
CA LYS A 67 -2.40 -5.09 -13.57
C LYS A 67 -3.36 -3.98 -13.11
N ASP A 68 -3.99 -4.16 -11.95
CA ASP A 68 -4.95 -3.21 -11.42
C ASP A 68 -4.22 -1.98 -10.85
N PRO A 69 -4.52 -0.76 -11.35
CA PRO A 69 -3.92 0.47 -10.83
C PRO A 69 -4.22 0.72 -9.35
N ILE A 70 -5.35 0.24 -8.80
CA ILE A 70 -5.70 0.43 -7.39
C ILE A 70 -4.80 -0.42 -6.49
N LEU A 71 -4.41 -1.62 -6.94
CA LEU A 71 -3.43 -2.45 -6.24
C LEU A 71 -2.02 -1.85 -6.33
N ARG A 72 -1.62 -1.30 -7.48
CA ARG A 72 -0.34 -0.56 -7.56
C ARG A 72 -0.33 0.67 -6.65
N ARG A 73 -1.45 1.39 -6.57
CA ARG A 73 -1.65 2.50 -5.62
C ARG A 73 -1.55 2.02 -4.17
N SER A 74 -2.11 0.86 -3.82
CA SER A 74 -1.93 0.20 -2.51
C SER A 74 -0.45 0.00 -2.19
N GLY A 75 0.33 -0.44 -3.18
CA GLY A 75 1.78 -0.59 -3.05
C GLY A 75 2.46 0.70 -2.61
N MET A 76 2.07 1.86 -3.16
CA MET A 76 2.64 3.16 -2.78
C MET A 76 2.33 3.52 -1.33
N TYR A 77 1.08 3.35 -0.91
CA TYR A 77 0.69 3.56 0.49
C TYR A 77 1.35 2.58 1.45
N THR A 78 1.58 1.33 1.02
CA THR A 78 2.31 0.34 1.80
C THR A 78 3.76 0.77 2.00
N VAL A 79 4.42 1.33 0.98
CA VAL A 79 5.76 1.93 1.14
C VAL A 79 5.72 3.07 2.16
N ALA A 80 4.74 3.97 2.04
CA ALA A 80 4.58 5.11 2.94
C ALA A 80 4.45 4.69 4.41
N MET A 81 3.58 3.71 4.68
CA MET A 81 3.30 3.24 6.03
C MET A 81 4.43 2.39 6.61
N ALA A 82 5.08 1.55 5.79
CA ALA A 82 6.18 0.71 6.25
C ALA A 82 7.43 1.53 6.61
N TYR A 83 7.71 2.62 5.87
CA TYR A 83 8.89 3.45 6.01
C TYR A 83 8.62 4.85 6.61
N CYS A 84 7.45 5.03 7.22
CA CYS A 84 7.02 6.31 7.80
C CYS A 84 8.08 6.85 8.80
N GLY A 85 8.50 8.11 8.61
CA GLY A 85 9.50 8.78 9.47
C GLY A 85 10.93 8.20 9.43
N SER A 86 11.22 7.22 8.56
CA SER A 86 12.55 6.60 8.50
C SER A 86 13.56 7.38 7.65
N GLY A 87 13.11 8.16 6.66
CA GLY A 87 13.99 8.80 5.68
C GLY A 87 14.76 7.81 4.79
N ASN A 88 14.29 6.58 4.61
CA ASN A 88 15.02 5.55 3.88
C ASN A 88 15.16 5.87 2.37
N ASN A 89 16.41 5.98 1.89
CA ASN A 89 16.75 6.28 0.50
C ASN A 89 16.21 5.25 -0.50
N LYS A 90 16.12 3.96 -0.14
CA LYS A 90 15.58 2.91 -0.99
C LYS A 90 14.10 3.15 -1.28
N ALA A 91 13.33 3.48 -0.24
CA ALA A 91 11.91 3.75 -0.35
C ALA A 91 11.64 5.04 -1.15
N ILE A 92 12.41 6.11 -0.88
CA ILE A 92 12.33 7.37 -1.63
C ILE A 92 12.61 7.15 -3.12
N ARG A 93 13.70 6.44 -3.45
CA ARG A 93 14.08 6.16 -4.85
C ARG A 93 13.00 5.36 -5.58
N ARG A 94 12.39 4.39 -4.90
CA ARG A 94 11.28 3.58 -5.44
C ARG A 94 10.07 4.47 -5.75
N LEU A 95 9.64 5.30 -4.81
CA LEU A 95 8.50 6.21 -5.02
C LEU A 95 8.75 7.21 -6.16
N LEU A 96 9.94 7.82 -6.23
CA LEU A 96 10.30 8.73 -7.32
C LEU A 96 10.30 8.04 -8.69
N HIS A 97 10.75 6.79 -8.74
CA HIS A 97 10.69 6.01 -9.98
C HIS A 97 9.24 5.77 -10.41
N VAL A 98 8.36 5.35 -9.51
CA VAL A 98 6.95 5.08 -9.82
C VAL A 98 6.19 6.35 -10.20
N ALA A 99 6.49 7.49 -9.56
CA ALA A 99 5.89 8.79 -9.88
C ALA A 99 6.08 9.23 -11.36
N VAL A 100 7.12 8.70 -12.02
CA VAL A 100 7.45 9.01 -13.42
C VAL A 100 7.17 7.85 -14.37
N SER A 101 7.29 6.60 -13.90
CA SER A 101 7.21 5.41 -14.77
C SER A 101 5.82 4.78 -14.87
N ASP A 102 4.93 4.99 -13.88
CA ASP A 102 3.55 4.44 -13.98
C ASP A 102 2.73 5.24 -14.98
N VAL A 103 1.84 4.56 -15.70
CA VAL A 103 0.94 5.16 -16.68
C VAL A 103 -0.31 5.77 -16.05
N ASN A 104 -0.63 5.39 -14.80
CA ASN A 104 -1.85 5.81 -14.13
C ASN A 104 -1.60 7.02 -13.21
N ASP A 105 -2.37 8.09 -13.41
CA ASP A 105 -2.22 9.33 -12.65
C ASP A 105 -2.52 9.19 -11.15
N ASP A 106 -3.41 8.27 -10.74
CA ASP A 106 -3.69 8.05 -9.32
C ASP A 106 -2.54 7.34 -8.62
N VAL A 107 -1.86 6.42 -9.30
CA VAL A 107 -0.65 5.76 -8.78
C VAL A 107 0.48 6.76 -8.68
N ARG A 108 0.68 7.59 -9.72
CA ARG A 108 1.70 8.66 -9.71
C ARG A 108 1.45 9.66 -8.58
N ARG A 109 0.20 10.07 -8.38
CA ARG A 109 -0.20 10.96 -7.27
C ARG A 109 0.08 10.33 -5.92
N ALA A 110 -0.33 9.09 -5.71
CA ALA A 110 -0.08 8.36 -4.47
C ALA A 110 1.41 8.20 -4.18
N ALA A 111 2.25 8.02 -5.20
CA ALA A 111 3.70 7.94 -5.03
C ALA A 111 4.29 9.25 -4.49
N VAL A 112 3.83 10.40 -5.00
CA VAL A 112 4.26 11.72 -4.53
C VAL A 112 3.70 12.04 -3.13
N GLU A 113 2.43 11.72 -2.87
CA GLU A 113 1.82 11.82 -1.53
C GLU A 113 2.62 11.02 -0.49
N SER A 114 3.02 9.81 -0.87
CA SER A 114 3.75 8.87 0.00
C SER A 114 5.13 9.37 0.43
N LEU A 115 5.77 10.24 -0.37
CA LEU A 115 7.04 10.87 0.01
C LEU A 115 6.90 11.71 1.27
N GLY A 116 5.76 12.37 1.47
CA GLY A 116 5.51 13.18 2.66
C GLY A 116 5.57 12.38 3.95
N PHE A 117 5.04 11.16 3.96
CA PHE A 117 5.07 10.27 5.13
C PHE A 117 6.48 9.77 5.45
N ILE A 118 7.31 9.52 4.43
CA ILE A 118 8.68 9.02 4.64
C ILE A 118 9.61 10.14 5.12
N LEU A 119 9.39 11.36 4.64
CA LEU A 119 10.24 12.53 4.92
C LEU A 119 9.78 13.37 6.12
N PHE A 120 8.65 13.02 6.75
CA PHE A 120 8.17 13.73 7.92
C PHE A 120 9.20 13.68 9.06
N ARG A 121 9.57 14.86 9.56
CA ARG A 121 10.50 15.06 10.68
C ARG A 121 9.94 16.11 11.64
#